data_AF-A0A388PF69-F1
#
_entry.id   AF-A0A388PF69-F1
#
_cell.length_a   1.000
_cell.length_b   1.000
_cell.length_c   1.000
_cell.angle_alpha   90.00
_cell.angle_beta   90.00
_cell.angle_gamma   90.00
#
_symmetry.space_group_name_H-M   'P 1'
#
loop_
_entity.id
_entity.type
_entity.pdbx_description
1 polymer ?
#
loop_
_entity_poly.entity_id
_entity_poly.type
_entity_poly.pdbx_seq_one_letter_code
_entity_poly.pdbx_strand_id
1 'polypeptide(L)'
;MSAGLTLPFKISVLVFMHDAQGRQLLIQRTKAPNKGCWSPVGGKLEMATGESPFECAVREVGEETGATVVTTDLHLFGMISEKGYEGQSHWLMFLFDCRKPLTGLPRDHR
;
A
#
# COMPACT_ATOMS: atom_id res chain seq x y z
N MET A 1 21.68 -19.67 -23.34
CA MET A 1 21.01 -18.98 -22.22
C MET A 1 19.82 -18.25 -22.81
N SER A 2 18.59 -18.59 -22.42
CA SER A 2 17.40 -17.89 -22.92
C SER A 2 17.47 -16.44 -22.42
N ALA A 3 17.33 -15.48 -23.33
CA ALA A 3 17.17 -14.08 -22.97
C ALA A 3 15.80 -13.96 -22.30
N GLY A 4 15.77 -14.13 -20.97
CA GLY A 4 14.56 -13.97 -20.19
C GLY A 4 14.02 -12.56 -20.38
N LEU A 5 12.75 -12.45 -20.78
CA LEU A 5 12.03 -11.18 -20.86
C LEU A 5 12.31 -10.34 -19.61
N THR A 6 12.84 -9.13 -19.79
CA THR A 6 13.03 -8.18 -18.69
C THR A 6 11.67 -7.63 -18.30
N LEU A 7 11.21 -7.95 -17.10
CA LEU A 7 9.94 -7.44 -16.56
C LEU A 7 10.19 -6.23 -15.67
N PRO A 8 9.30 -5.23 -15.67
CA PRO A 8 9.44 -4.07 -14.80
C PRO A 8 9.30 -4.46 -13.33
N PHE A 9 10.04 -3.77 -12.48
CA PHE A 9 9.93 -3.88 -11.02
C PHE A 9 8.94 -2.83 -10.51
N LYS A 10 7.98 -3.25 -9.67
CA LYS A 10 7.01 -2.39 -9.01
C LYS A 10 7.25 -2.45 -7.52
N ILE A 11 7.39 -1.29 -6.89
CA ILE A 11 7.52 -1.17 -5.44
C ILE A 11 6.28 -0.47 -4.94
N SER A 12 5.66 -1.04 -3.91
CA SER A 12 4.44 -0.51 -3.31
C SER A 12 4.42 -0.71 -1.81
N VAL A 13 3.43 -0.10 -1.17
CA VAL A 13 3.19 -0.22 0.26
C VAL A 13 1.77 -0.72 0.50
N LEU A 14 1.57 -1.40 1.62
CA LEU A 14 0.24 -1.65 2.19
C LEU A 14 0.26 -1.20 3.65
N VAL A 15 -0.73 -0.41 4.03
CA VAL A 15 -0.88 0.16 5.37
C VAL A 15 -2.11 -0.44 6.03
N PHE A 16 -1.87 -1.11 7.15
CA PHE A 16 -2.87 -1.74 7.99
C PHE A 16 -3.26 -0.72 9.06
N MET A 17 -4.49 -0.20 8.97
CA MET A 17 -5.01 0.78 9.91
C MET A 17 -6.18 0.18 10.67
N HIS A 18 -6.23 0.43 11.97
CA HIS A 18 -7.26 -0.08 12.86
C HIS A 18 -7.96 1.07 13.59
N ASP A 19 -9.23 0.88 13.92
CA ASP A 19 -9.90 1.76 14.88
C ASP A 19 -9.62 1.34 16.33
N ALA A 20 -10.15 2.10 17.29
CA ALA A 20 -9.99 1.81 18.71
C ALA A 20 -10.61 0.47 19.16
N GLN A 21 -11.46 -0.16 18.33
CA GLN A 21 -12.05 -1.47 18.59
C GLN A 21 -11.25 -2.60 17.91
N GLY A 22 -10.14 -2.29 17.24
CA GLY A 22 -9.31 -3.26 16.53
C GLY A 22 -9.88 -3.69 15.17
N ARG A 23 -10.88 -2.99 14.64
CA ARG A 23 -11.42 -3.28 13.30
C ARG A 23 -10.49 -2.69 12.25
N GLN A 24 -10.12 -3.50 11.26
CA GLN A 24 -9.22 -3.07 10.18
C GLN A 24 -9.99 -2.31 9.10
N LEU A 25 -9.44 -1.18 8.68
CA LEU A 25 -9.90 -0.46 7.49
C LEU A 25 -9.50 -1.20 6.22
N LEU A 26 -10.47 -1.41 5.34
CA LEU A 26 -10.28 -1.97 4.01
C LEU A 26 -10.92 -1.06 2.97
N ILE A 27 -10.29 -0.96 1.81
CA ILE A 27 -10.82 -0.25 0.64
C ILE A 27 -11.29 -1.29 -0.37
N GLN A 28 -12.49 -1.09 -0.91
CA GLN A 28 -12.96 -1.89 -2.03
C GLN A 28 -12.39 -1.33 -3.33
N ARG A 29 -11.60 -2.14 -4.04
CA ARG A 29 -10.91 -1.72 -5.26
C ARG A 29 -11.91 -1.47 -6.39
N THR A 30 -11.89 -0.27 -6.95
CA THR A 30 -12.75 0.10 -8.10
C THR A 30 -12.08 -0.15 -9.45
N LYS A 31 -10.76 -0.36 -9.47
CA LYS A 31 -9.92 -0.52 -10.68
C LYS A 31 -9.28 -1.91 -10.74
N ALA A 32 -8.97 -2.37 -11.96
CA ALA A 32 -8.17 -3.57 -12.19
C ALA A 32 -6.68 -3.32 -11.85
N PRO A 33 -5.90 -4.37 -11.51
CA PRO A 33 -6.34 -5.74 -11.22
C PRO A 33 -7.10 -5.81 -9.88
N ASN A 34 -7.92 -6.85 -9.71
CA ASN A 34 -8.70 -7.13 -8.49
C ASN A 34 -9.86 -6.17 -8.19
N LYS A 35 -10.56 -5.67 -9.23
CA LYS A 35 -11.78 -4.87 -9.05
C LYS A 35 -12.81 -5.68 -8.24
N GLY A 36 -13.39 -5.07 -7.21
CA GLY A 36 -14.35 -5.67 -6.29
C GLY A 36 -13.74 -6.38 -5.09
N CYS A 37 -12.43 -6.66 -5.10
CA CYS A 37 -11.71 -7.18 -3.94
C CYS A 37 -11.45 -6.08 -2.90
N TRP A 38 -11.29 -6.50 -1.66
CA TRP A 38 -10.91 -5.63 -0.55
C TRP A 38 -9.40 -5.67 -0.34
N SER A 39 -8.79 -4.50 -0.14
CA SER A 39 -7.36 -4.39 0.18
C SER A 39 -7.13 -3.42 1.35
N PRO A 40 -6.00 -3.53 2.06
CA PRO A 40 -5.51 -2.44 2.88
C PRO A 40 -5.30 -1.17 2.04
N VAL A 41 -5.14 -0.06 2.74
CA VAL A 41 -4.74 1.23 2.17
C VAL A 41 -3.35 1.10 1.55
N GLY A 42 -3.10 1.80 0.43
CA GLY A 42 -1.74 1.92 -0.10
C GLY A 42 -1.65 1.98 -1.62
N GLY A 43 -0.44 2.20 -2.09
CA GLY A 43 -0.18 2.37 -3.51
C GLY A 43 1.28 2.23 -3.85
N LYS A 44 1.67 2.78 -4.99
CA LYS A 44 3.00 2.58 -5.58
C LYS A 44 3.91 3.74 -5.20
N LEU A 45 5.19 3.44 -5.03
CA LEU A 45 6.20 4.46 -4.83
C LEU A 45 6.32 5.34 -6.08
N GLU A 46 6.50 6.64 -5.86
CA GLU A 46 6.97 7.57 -6.87
C GLU A 46 8.49 7.39 -7.11
N MET A 47 8.85 6.39 -7.90
CA MET A 47 10.26 6.04 -8.10
C MET A 47 11.11 7.17 -8.70
N ALA A 48 10.51 8.03 -9.53
CA ALA A 48 11.22 9.12 -10.19
C ALA A 48 11.72 10.20 -9.23
N THR A 49 11.09 10.36 -8.07
CA THR A 49 11.46 11.34 -7.04
C THR A 49 12.35 10.72 -5.95
N GLY A 50 12.49 9.40 -5.94
CA GLY A 50 13.20 8.67 -4.89
C GLY A 50 12.38 8.52 -3.60
N GLU A 51 11.05 8.60 -3.68
CA GLU A 51 10.14 8.44 -2.56
C GLU A 51 10.45 7.15 -1.77
N SER A 52 10.66 7.28 -0.46
CA SER A 52 10.87 6.14 0.43
C SER A 52 9.56 5.41 0.71
N PRO A 53 9.59 4.12 1.10
CA PRO A 53 8.38 3.40 1.51
C PRO A 53 7.58 4.09 2.63
N PHE A 54 8.27 4.77 3.55
CA PHE A 54 7.59 5.51 4.63
C PHE A 54 6.88 6.77 4.10
N GLU A 55 7.52 7.54 3.21
CA GLU A 55 6.88 8.71 2.57
C GLU A 55 5.67 8.29 1.73
N CYS A 56 5.83 7.23 0.93
CA CYS A 56 4.75 6.64 0.15
C CYS A 56 3.56 6.23 1.04
N ALA A 57 3.82 5.54 2.15
CA ALA A 57 2.77 5.13 3.08
C ALA A 57 2.04 6.32 3.72
N VAL A 58 2.75 7.38 4.10
CA VAL A 58 2.13 8.61 4.63
C VAL A 58 1.26 9.29 3.56
N ARG A 59 1.77 9.43 2.33
CA ARG A 59 1.03 10.04 1.21
C ARG A 59 -0.24 9.26 0.89
N GLU A 60 -0.13 7.96 0.66
CA GLU A 60 -1.27 7.09 0.27
C GLU A 60 -2.34 7.07 1.37
N VAL A 61 -1.96 7.03 2.65
CA VAL A 61 -2.93 7.17 3.76
C VAL A 61 -3.69 8.49 3.66
N GLY A 62 -3.00 9.60 3.42
CA GLY A 62 -3.62 10.90 3.23
C GLY A 62 -4.56 10.95 2.02
N GLU A 63 -4.12 10.43 0.87
CA GLU A 63 -4.87 10.44 -0.38
C GLU A 63 -6.12 9.56 -0.35
N GLU A 64 -6.03 8.35 0.21
CA GLU A 64 -7.13 7.38 0.17
C GLU A 64 -8.10 7.51 1.35
N THR A 65 -7.66 8.08 2.48
CA THR A 65 -8.47 8.13 3.71
C THR A 65 -8.68 9.54 4.27
N GLY A 66 -7.92 10.53 3.81
CA GLY A 66 -7.88 11.86 4.40
C GLY A 66 -7.26 11.93 5.81
N ALA A 67 -6.77 10.80 6.35
CA ALA A 67 -6.13 10.77 7.66
C ALA A 67 -4.72 11.38 7.60
N THR A 68 -4.35 12.13 8.62
CA THR A 68 -2.98 12.64 8.77
C THR A 68 -2.19 11.73 9.69
N VAL A 69 -1.19 11.05 9.14
CA VAL A 69 -0.21 10.22 9.86
C VAL A 69 1.19 10.76 9.60
N VAL A 70 2.13 10.42 10.47
CA VAL A 70 3.57 10.70 10.27
C VAL A 70 4.36 9.39 10.27
N THR A 71 5.60 9.41 9.80
CA THR A 71 6.43 8.21 9.67
C THR A 71 6.63 7.45 10.99
N THR A 72 6.63 8.14 12.13
CA THR A 72 6.72 7.54 13.47
C THR A 72 5.46 6.80 13.91
N ASP A 73 4.32 7.05 13.26
CA ASP A 73 3.09 6.28 13.48
C ASP A 73 3.16 4.91 12.80
N LEU A 74 4.10 4.72 11.86
CA LEU A 74 4.19 3.54 11.02
C LEU A 74 5.25 2.56 11.52
N HIS A 75 4.90 1.28 11.51
CA HIS A 75 5.81 0.19 11.81
C HIS A 75 5.90 -0.77 10.63
N LEU A 76 7.06 -0.83 9.97
CA LEU A 76 7.36 -1.85 8.98
C LEU A 76 7.45 -3.21 9.67
N PHE A 77 6.49 -4.09 9.40
CA PHE A 77 6.44 -5.43 10.01
C PHE A 77 6.72 -6.56 9.03
N GLY A 78 6.74 -6.29 7.73
CA GLY A 78 6.97 -7.32 6.73
C GLY A 78 7.24 -6.78 5.34
N MET A 79 7.75 -7.67 4.49
CA MET A 79 7.97 -7.42 3.07
C MET A 79 7.54 -8.65 2.28
N ILE A 80 6.87 -8.42 1.14
CA ILE A 80 6.51 -9.48 0.18
C ILE A 80 7.22 -9.19 -1.12
N SER A 81 7.89 -10.20 -1.68
CA SER A 81 8.57 -10.09 -2.97
C SER A 81 8.09 -11.18 -3.91
N GLU A 82 7.56 -10.79 -5.07
CA GLU A 82 7.04 -11.71 -6.08
C GLU A 82 7.77 -11.55 -7.41
N LYS A 83 8.21 -12.66 -8.00
CA LYS A 83 8.94 -12.64 -9.27
C LYS A 83 8.00 -13.00 -10.43
N GLY A 84 7.77 -12.05 -11.34
CA GLY A 84 7.04 -12.32 -12.57
C GLY A 84 5.57 -12.64 -12.30
N TYR A 85 4.97 -11.93 -11.35
CA TYR A 85 3.56 -12.05 -11.00
C TYR A 85 2.70 -11.88 -12.27
N GLU A 86 1.87 -12.88 -12.55
CA GLU A 86 1.06 -13.01 -13.78
C GLU A 86 1.86 -12.84 -15.09
N GLY A 87 3.18 -13.08 -15.06
CA GLY A 87 4.08 -12.88 -16.19
C GLY A 87 4.34 -11.42 -16.56
N GLN A 88 3.88 -10.45 -15.76
CA GLN A 88 3.88 -9.03 -16.13
C GLN A 88 4.90 -8.18 -15.40
N SER A 89 5.18 -8.45 -14.13
CA SER A 89 6.05 -7.60 -13.31
C SER A 89 6.68 -8.34 -12.13
N HIS A 90 7.81 -7.83 -11.67
CA HIS A 90 8.31 -8.15 -10.33
C HIS A 90 7.68 -7.18 -9.32
N TRP A 91 7.35 -7.66 -8.13
CA TRP A 91 6.77 -6.83 -7.07
C TRP A 91 7.62 -6.91 -5.82
N LEU A 92 7.75 -5.77 -5.15
CA LEU A 92 8.20 -5.67 -3.77
C LEU A 92 7.21 -4.79 -3.01
N MET A 93 6.59 -5.36 -1.98
CA MET A 93 5.59 -4.71 -1.16
C MET A 93 6.12 -4.56 0.26
N PHE A 94 6.09 -3.34 0.79
CA PHE A 94 6.39 -3.06 2.20
C PHE A 94 5.09 -2.99 3.00
N LEU A 95 5.01 -3.74 4.09
CA LEU A 95 3.81 -3.84 4.92
C LEU A 95 3.99 -3.03 6.20
N PHE A 96 3.14 -2.02 6.37
CA PHE A 96 3.15 -1.13 7.52
C PHE A 96 1.94 -1.34 8.41
N ASP A 97 2.16 -1.44 9.71
CA ASP A 97 1.11 -1.29 10.71
C ASP A 97 1.08 0.16 11.15
N CYS A 98 -0.09 0.80 11.09
CA CYS A 98 -0.29 2.16 11.56
C CYS A 98 -0.76 2.13 13.01
N ARG A 99 0.12 2.56 13.92
CA ARG A 99 -0.12 2.54 15.37
C ARG A 99 -1.07 3.64 15.82
N LYS A 100 -1.32 4.65 14.98
CA LYS A 100 -2.30 5.69 15.23
C LYS A 100 -3.70 5.17 14.89
N PRO A 101 -4.62 5.03 15.86
CA PRO A 101 -5.95 4.52 15.59
C PRO A 101 -6.79 5.49 14.75
N LEU A 102 -7.67 4.94 13.92
CA LEU A 102 -8.70 5.70 13.22
C LEU A 102 -9.75 6.21 14.22
N THR A 103 -10.07 7.49 14.11
CA THR A 103 -11.11 8.14 14.95
C THR A 103 -12.53 7.96 14.40
N GLY A 104 -12.65 7.40 13.20
CA GLY A 104 -13.92 7.14 12.52
C GLY A 104 -13.67 6.51 11.15
N LEU A 105 -14.74 6.05 10.51
CA LEU A 105 -14.67 5.59 9.13
C LEU A 105 -14.37 6.81 8.22
N PRO A 106 -13.29 6.77 7.41
CA PRO A 106 -13.05 7.79 6.39
C PRO A 106 -14.25 7.98 5.48
N ARG A 107 -14.41 9.20 4.93
CA ARG A 107 -15.44 9.44 3.92
C ARG A 107 -15.06 8.71 2.63
N ASP A 108 -16.05 8.18 1.91
CA ASP A 108 -15.82 7.60 0.60
C ASP A 108 -15.23 8.65 -0.36
N HIS A 109 -14.00 8.42 -0.81
CA HIS A 109 -13.41 9.11 -1.93
C HIS A 109 -13.84 8.36 -3.21
N ARG A 110 -14.74 8.95 -3.99
CA ARG A 110 -15.19 8.41 -5.30
C ARG A 110 -14.11 8.51 -6.36
#